data_AF-A0AAC9MYU6-F1
#
_entry.id   AF-A0AAC9MYU6-F1
#
_cell.length_a   1.000
_cell.length_b   1.000
_cell.length_c   1.000
_cell.angle_alpha   90.00
_cell.angle_beta   90.00
_cell.angle_gamma   90.00
#
_symmetry.space_group_name_H-M   'P 1'
#
loop_
_entity.id
_entity.type
_entity.pdbx_description
1 polymer ?
#
loop_
_entity_poly.entity_id
_entity_poly.type
_entity_poly.pdbx_seq_one_letter_code
_entity_poly.pdbx_strand_id
1 'polypeptide(L)'
;MTTSAASDAASSTEMDAARLLLTRLGLSPEDLLAAPADRPVVPTFAEYIPVVSAAVTDGTRRVYGSYWNWILRYWGERQLDEPTPSEIKELVTRIRAEVVPRRNARGGRGAGEHLIAALRCLYRHAEDDGLITRADNPALKVAKPRRLPTTRRAVADTRLAEINHTAATTGNDPALDTLLLRLHIETACRRGGALALRPQVRVRRSA
;
A
#
# COMPACT_ATOMS: atom_id res chain seq x y z
N MET A 1 -37.52 -4.59 26.51
CA MET A 1 -36.64 -5.23 27.50
C MET A 1 -36.95 -6.73 27.51
N THR A 2 -36.25 -7.55 26.71
CA THR A 2 -36.35 -9.03 26.77
C THR A 2 -35.17 -9.79 26.11
N THR A 3 -34.16 -9.12 25.57
CA THR A 3 -33.10 -9.77 24.76
C THR A 3 -31.87 -10.26 25.53
N SER A 4 -31.87 -10.24 26.87
CA SER A 4 -30.68 -10.60 27.68
C SER A 4 -30.59 -12.11 27.98
N ALA A 5 -31.71 -12.80 28.19
CA ALA A 5 -31.71 -14.18 28.68
C ALA A 5 -31.28 -15.23 27.64
N ALA A 6 -31.50 -14.97 26.35
CA ALA A 6 -31.11 -15.88 25.27
C ALA A 6 -29.58 -15.89 25.01
N SER A 7 -28.92 -14.76 25.29
CA SER A 7 -27.46 -14.63 25.21
C SER A 7 -26.76 -15.43 26.33
N ASP A 8 -27.33 -15.41 27.54
CA ASP A 8 -26.78 -16.16 28.68
C ASP A 8 -26.95 -17.68 28.55
N ALA A 9 -28.06 -18.14 27.96
CA ALA A 9 -28.27 -19.57 27.71
C ALA A 9 -27.39 -20.12 26.58
N ALA A 10 -27.15 -19.31 25.54
CA ALA A 10 -26.20 -19.65 24.49
C ALA A 10 -24.77 -19.73 25.05
N SER A 11 -24.38 -18.80 25.94
CA SER A 11 -23.06 -18.84 26.59
C SER A 11 -22.91 -20.02 27.55
N SER A 12 -23.96 -20.44 28.27
CA SER A 12 -23.90 -21.63 29.14
C SER A 12 -23.76 -22.92 28.32
N THR A 13 -24.47 -23.02 27.20
CA THR A 13 -24.41 -24.18 26.31
C THR A 13 -23.04 -24.30 25.64
N GLU A 14 -22.49 -23.17 25.18
CA GLU A 14 -21.11 -23.09 24.66
C GLU A 14 -20.09 -23.46 25.75
N MET A 15 -20.34 -23.05 27.00
CA MET A 15 -19.47 -23.38 28.11
C MET A 15 -19.49 -24.85 28.51
N ASP A 16 -20.67 -25.49 28.49
CA ASP A 16 -20.80 -26.93 28.72
C ASP A 16 -20.13 -27.74 27.59
N ALA A 17 -20.27 -27.30 26.34
CA ALA A 17 -19.58 -27.90 25.21
C ALA A 17 -18.05 -27.77 25.33
N ALA A 18 -17.54 -26.61 25.74
CA ALA A 18 -16.13 -26.39 26.00
C ALA A 18 -15.60 -27.28 27.14
N ARG A 19 -16.35 -27.40 28.25
CA ARG A 19 -16.00 -28.30 29.37
C ARG A 19 -15.97 -29.78 28.95
N LEU A 20 -16.92 -30.21 28.13
CA LEU A 20 -16.97 -31.57 27.59
C LEU A 20 -15.75 -31.86 26.70
N LEU A 21 -15.37 -30.91 25.85
CA LEU A 21 -14.18 -31.02 25.00
C LEU A 21 -12.89 -31.14 25.81
N LEU A 22 -12.72 -30.28 26.82
CA LEU A 22 -11.55 -30.34 27.72
C LEU A 22 -11.46 -31.67 28.44
N THR A 23 -12.59 -32.16 28.96
CA THR A 23 -12.68 -33.46 29.63
C THR A 23 -12.32 -34.61 28.69
N ARG A 24 -12.78 -34.57 27.43
CA ARG A 24 -12.44 -35.59 26.42
C ARG A 24 -10.97 -35.58 26.03
N LEU A 25 -10.34 -34.41 26.02
CA LEU A 25 -8.92 -34.24 25.73
C LEU A 25 -8.03 -34.54 26.96
N GLY A 26 -8.63 -34.75 28.13
CA GLY A 26 -7.90 -34.95 29.39
C GLY A 26 -7.16 -33.71 29.86
N LEU A 27 -7.60 -32.53 29.43
CA LEU A 27 -6.98 -31.24 29.76
C LEU A 27 -7.79 -30.51 30.83
N SER A 28 -7.10 -29.91 31.78
CA SER A 28 -7.67 -28.91 32.68
C SER A 28 -7.67 -27.53 32.00
N PRO A 29 -8.54 -26.60 32.42
CA PRO A 29 -8.47 -25.21 31.98
C PRO A 29 -7.09 -24.57 32.24
N GLU A 30 -6.43 -24.97 33.34
CA GLU A 30 -5.10 -24.50 33.70
C GLU A 30 -4.05 -24.96 32.69
N ASP A 31 -4.19 -26.16 32.11
CA ASP A 31 -3.29 -26.67 31.07
C ASP A 31 -3.35 -25.84 29.79
N LEU A 32 -4.49 -25.22 29.47
CA LEU A 32 -4.59 -24.28 28.33
C LEU A 32 -3.81 -22.98 28.56
N LEU A 33 -3.72 -22.54 29.82
CA LEU A 33 -2.98 -21.34 30.20
C LEU A 33 -1.48 -21.63 30.37
N ALA A 34 -1.13 -22.85 30.78
CA ALA A 34 0.23 -23.31 30.97
C ALA A 34 0.88 -23.81 29.67
N ALA A 35 0.09 -24.23 28.68
CA ALA A 35 0.57 -24.53 27.35
C ALA A 35 1.24 -23.26 26.79
N PRO A 36 2.53 -23.31 26.43
CA PRO A 36 3.11 -22.22 25.66
C PRO A 36 2.26 -22.12 24.40
N ALA A 37 1.55 -21.00 24.24
CA ALA A 37 0.98 -20.68 22.96
C ALA A 37 2.16 -20.70 22.00
N ASP A 38 2.21 -21.71 21.13
CA ASP A 38 3.22 -21.85 20.08
C ASP A 38 2.91 -20.81 19.00
N ARG A 39 2.76 -19.55 19.44
CA ARG A 39 2.51 -18.42 18.60
C ARG A 39 3.85 -18.14 17.96
N PRO A 40 3.96 -18.27 16.62
CA PRO A 40 5.19 -17.94 15.95
C PRO A 40 5.63 -16.54 16.37
N VAL A 41 6.90 -16.41 16.75
CA VAL A 41 7.46 -15.12 17.17
C VAL A 41 7.24 -14.15 16.02
N VAL A 42 6.41 -13.14 16.25
CA VAL A 42 6.07 -12.16 15.22
C VAL A 42 7.34 -11.34 14.94
N PRO A 43 7.82 -11.30 13.69
CA PRO A 43 9.05 -10.58 13.37
C PRO A 43 8.85 -9.09 13.55
N THR A 44 9.96 -8.37 13.63
CA THR A 44 9.97 -6.91 13.62
C THR A 44 9.75 -6.36 12.22
N PHE A 45 9.42 -5.07 12.12
CA PHE A 45 9.38 -4.40 10.81
C PHE A 45 10.75 -4.42 10.10
N ALA A 46 11.85 -4.32 10.85
CA ALA A 46 13.21 -4.36 10.32
C ALA A 46 13.55 -5.70 9.66
N GLU A 47 13.06 -6.80 10.23
CA GLU A 47 13.25 -8.15 9.69
C GLU A 47 12.32 -8.42 8.51
N TYR A 48 11.07 -7.96 8.59
CA TYR A 48 10.03 -8.35 7.64
C TYR A 48 9.95 -7.47 6.38
N ILE A 49 10.25 -6.18 6.47
CA ILE A 49 10.24 -5.27 5.30
C ILE A 49 11.16 -5.77 4.18
N PRO A 50 12.39 -6.24 4.43
CA PRO A 50 13.25 -6.82 3.40
C PRO A 50 12.62 -8.01 2.67
N VAL A 51 11.90 -8.89 3.39
CA VAL A 51 11.21 -10.06 2.83
C VAL A 51 10.10 -9.61 1.86
N VAL A 52 9.22 -8.72 2.32
CA VAL A 52 8.14 -8.17 1.48
C VAL A 52 8.71 -7.38 0.29
N SER A 53 9.78 -6.62 0.51
CA SER A 53 10.45 -5.86 -0.54
C SER A 53 10.94 -6.79 -1.65
N ALA A 54 11.54 -7.93 -1.29
CA ALA A 54 11.99 -8.95 -2.23
C ALA A 54 10.82 -9.60 -3.01
N ALA A 55 9.68 -9.82 -2.35
CA ALA A 55 8.51 -10.50 -2.94
C ALA A 55 7.69 -9.64 -3.92
N VAL A 56 7.65 -8.31 -3.74
CA VAL A 56 6.86 -7.43 -4.61
C VAL A 56 7.56 -7.08 -5.93
N THR A 57 6.78 -6.73 -6.96
CA THR A 57 7.32 -6.21 -8.23
C THR A 57 8.17 -4.94 -8.04
N ASP A 58 9.11 -4.69 -8.94
CA ASP A 58 9.93 -3.47 -8.95
C ASP A 58 9.10 -2.19 -8.96
N GLY A 59 7.97 -2.20 -9.67
CA GLY A 59 7.04 -1.07 -9.72
C GLY A 59 6.46 -0.75 -8.34
N THR A 60 6.05 -1.78 -7.60
CA THR A 60 5.55 -1.65 -6.22
C THR A 60 6.66 -1.20 -5.29
N ARG A 61 7.84 -1.84 -5.34
CA ARG A 61 9.01 -1.50 -4.52
C ARG A 61 9.40 -0.04 -4.69
N ARG A 62 9.40 0.46 -5.93
CA ARG A 62 9.71 1.87 -6.24
C ARG A 62 8.70 2.85 -5.64
N VAL A 63 7.41 2.48 -5.57
CA VAL A 63 6.37 3.34 -5.00
C VAL A 63 6.37 3.29 -3.48
N TYR A 64 6.56 2.12 -2.88
CA TYR A 64 6.45 1.91 -1.43
C TYR A 64 7.76 2.07 -0.66
N GLY A 65 8.92 1.92 -1.30
CA GLY A 65 10.22 1.90 -0.63
C GLY A 65 10.47 3.13 0.26
N SER A 66 10.15 4.33 -0.21
CA SER A 66 10.27 5.54 0.62
C SER A 66 9.40 5.50 1.87
N TYR A 67 8.22 4.87 1.81
CA TYR A 67 7.30 4.73 2.94
C TYR A 67 7.71 3.60 3.88
N TRP A 68 8.27 2.51 3.35
CA TRP A 68 8.90 1.49 4.18
C TRP A 68 10.11 2.02 4.95
N ASN A 69 10.93 2.89 4.35
CA ASN A 69 12.01 3.55 5.08
C ASN A 69 11.49 4.43 6.24
N TRP A 70 10.36 5.10 6.04
CA TRP A 70 9.70 5.81 7.14
C TRP A 70 9.23 4.86 8.24
N ILE A 71 8.62 3.73 7.88
CA ILE A 71 8.20 2.72 8.84
C ILE A 71 9.40 2.16 9.61
N LEU A 72 10.49 1.81 8.93
CA LEU A 72 11.74 1.36 9.56
C LEU A 72 12.29 2.40 10.55
N ARG A 73 12.26 3.69 10.17
CA ARG A 73 12.77 4.77 11.03
C ARG A 73 12.03 4.88 12.37
N TYR A 74 10.72 4.67 12.40
CA TYR A 74 9.92 4.83 13.63
C TYR A 74 9.57 3.53 14.33
N TRP A 75 9.39 2.45 13.57
CA TRP A 75 8.88 1.16 14.05
C TRP A 75 9.79 -0.01 13.71
N GLY A 76 11.03 0.22 13.26
CA GLY A 76 11.96 -0.84 12.84
C GLY A 76 12.03 -2.01 13.81
N GLU A 77 12.28 -1.73 15.10
CA GLU A 77 12.42 -2.74 16.15
C GLU A 77 11.09 -3.26 16.73
N ARG A 78 9.95 -2.69 16.31
CA ARG A 78 8.64 -3.13 16.82
C ARG A 78 8.17 -4.38 16.11
N GLN A 79 7.51 -5.28 16.83
CA GLN A 79 6.84 -6.44 16.22
C GLN A 79 5.64 -6.00 15.38
N LEU A 80 5.26 -6.80 14.37
CA LEU A 80 4.16 -6.46 13.46
C LEU A 80 2.79 -6.37 14.14
N ASP A 81 2.60 -7.04 15.28
CA ASP A 81 1.34 -7.10 16.02
C ASP A 81 1.18 -6.01 17.09
N GLU A 82 2.25 -5.27 17.42
CA GLU A 82 2.19 -4.17 18.38
C GLU A 82 1.42 -2.92 17.90
N PRO A 83 1.54 -2.44 16.64
CA PRO A 83 0.99 -1.15 16.27
C PRO A 83 -0.53 -1.14 16.24
N THR A 84 -1.12 -0.19 16.95
CA THR A 84 -2.56 0.02 16.94
C THR A 84 -3.00 0.85 15.71
N PRO A 85 -4.29 0.78 15.33
CA PRO A 85 -4.84 1.65 14.28
C PRO A 85 -4.69 3.15 14.58
N SER A 86 -4.64 3.55 15.85
CA SER A 86 -4.45 4.94 16.27
C SER A 86 -3.02 5.40 16.02
N GLU A 87 -2.02 4.57 16.33
CA GLU A 87 -0.61 4.87 16.05
C GLU A 87 -0.33 4.96 14.55
N ILE A 88 -1.01 4.15 13.72
CA ILE A 88 -0.96 4.32 12.25
C ILE A 88 -1.45 5.70 11.83
N LYS A 89 -2.56 6.20 12.40
CA LYS A 89 -3.07 7.54 12.10
C LYS A 89 -2.10 8.63 12.56
N GLU A 90 -1.46 8.44 13.71
CA GLU A 90 -0.44 9.35 14.22
C GLU A 90 0.78 9.39 13.29
N LEU A 91 1.27 8.23 12.87
CA LEU A 91 2.40 8.12 11.94
C LEU A 91 2.11 8.82 10.60
N VAL A 92 0.89 8.66 10.06
CA VAL A 92 0.43 9.39 8.87
C VAL A 92 0.53 10.91 9.08
N THR A 93 0.13 11.39 10.27
CA THR A 93 0.14 12.82 10.60
C THR A 93 1.55 13.34 10.72
N ARG A 94 2.44 12.59 11.38
CA ARG A 94 3.86 12.92 11.53
C ARG A 94 4.58 13.01 10.19
N ILE A 95 4.43 12.00 9.34
CA ILE A 95 5.07 11.99 8.01
C ILE A 95 4.53 13.13 7.13
N ARG A 96 3.24 13.49 7.24
CA ARG A 96 2.71 14.66 6.52
C ARG A 96 3.35 15.97 6.94
N ALA A 97 3.74 16.11 8.21
CA ALA A 97 4.43 17.29 8.71
C ALA A 97 5.90 17.33 8.30
N GLU A 98 6.58 16.17 8.26
CA GLU A 98 8.01 16.10 7.89
C GLU A 98 8.26 16.13 6.37
N VAL A 99 7.26 15.78 5.54
CA VAL A 99 7.42 15.82 4.08
C VAL A 99 7.53 17.26 3.59
N VAL A 100 8.69 17.58 3.00
CA VAL A 100 8.99 18.89 2.42
C VAL A 100 7.90 19.33 1.43
N PRO A 101 7.24 20.48 1.66
CA PRO A 101 6.24 20.99 0.74
C PRO A 101 6.92 21.42 -0.57
N ARG A 102 6.58 20.72 -1.67
CA ARG A 102 6.97 21.13 -3.02
C ARG A 102 6.02 22.20 -3.54
N ARG A 103 6.45 23.05 -4.47
CA ARG A 103 5.58 24.04 -5.16
C ARG A 103 4.31 23.41 -5.77
N ASN A 104 4.38 22.13 -6.16
CA ASN A 104 3.25 21.36 -6.71
C ASN A 104 2.63 20.39 -5.69
N ALA A 105 3.00 20.48 -4.41
CA ALA A 105 2.51 19.58 -3.37
C ALA A 105 1.05 19.89 -3.04
N ARG A 106 0.21 18.86 -3.10
CA ARG A 106 -1.22 18.94 -2.76
C ARG A 106 -1.45 18.63 -1.27
N GLY A 107 -0.75 19.36 -0.40
CA GLY A 107 -0.92 19.29 1.07
C GLY A 107 -0.67 17.91 1.68
N GLY A 108 0.36 17.18 1.22
CA GLY A 108 0.81 15.91 1.83
C GLY A 108 -0.17 14.74 1.80
N ARG A 109 -1.40 14.89 1.27
CA ARG A 109 -2.44 13.84 1.28
C ARG A 109 -2.04 12.58 0.51
N GLY A 110 -1.27 12.73 -0.57
CA GLY A 110 -0.69 11.61 -1.31
C GLY A 110 0.27 10.78 -0.47
N ALA A 111 1.07 11.41 0.41
CA ALA A 111 1.99 10.70 1.29
C ALA A 111 1.24 9.82 2.30
N GLY A 112 0.17 10.34 2.91
CA GLY A 112 -0.67 9.54 3.80
C GLY A 112 -1.40 8.40 3.08
N GLU A 113 -1.86 8.63 1.85
CA GLU A 113 -2.46 7.57 1.04
C GLU A 113 -1.48 6.42 0.77
N HIS A 114 -0.27 6.76 0.32
CA HIS A 114 0.75 5.78 -0.04
C HIS A 114 1.34 5.08 1.19
N LEU A 115 1.47 5.75 2.33
CA LEU A 115 1.88 5.10 3.57
C LEU A 115 0.88 4.01 3.99
N ILE A 116 -0.42 4.33 4.00
CA ILE A 116 -1.46 3.34 4.34
C ILE A 116 -1.48 2.21 3.31
N ALA A 117 -1.27 2.51 2.03
CA ALA A 117 -1.17 1.48 0.99
C ALA A 117 0.06 0.58 1.19
N ALA A 118 1.22 1.14 1.58
CA ALA A 118 2.44 0.40 1.87
C ALA A 118 2.28 -0.49 3.12
N LEU A 119 1.64 0.02 4.19
CA LEU A 119 1.29 -0.77 5.36
C LEU A 119 0.33 -1.91 5.00
N ARG A 120 -0.75 -1.64 4.26
CA ARG A 120 -1.66 -2.70 3.82
C ARG A 120 -1.00 -3.74 2.91
N CYS A 121 -0.03 -3.34 2.10
CA CYS A 121 0.78 -4.28 1.31
C CYS A 121 1.57 -5.20 2.23
N LEU A 122 2.27 -4.64 3.21
CA LEU A 122 3.09 -5.40 4.17
C LEU A 122 2.23 -6.34 5.04
N TYR A 123 1.17 -5.81 5.65
CA TYR A 123 0.27 -6.59 6.49
C TYR A 123 -0.50 -7.68 5.71
N ARG A 124 -0.74 -7.50 4.40
CA ARG A 124 -1.31 -8.58 3.59
C ARG A 124 -0.33 -9.75 3.42
N HIS A 125 0.94 -9.46 3.15
CA HIS A 125 1.93 -10.53 3.09
C HIS A 125 2.06 -11.20 4.46
N ALA A 126 2.00 -10.44 5.56
CA ALA A 126 2.02 -11.02 6.91
C ALA A 126 0.81 -11.92 7.21
N GLU A 127 -0.37 -11.61 6.66
CA GLU A 127 -1.53 -12.52 6.69
C GLU A 127 -1.27 -13.77 5.85
N ASP A 128 -0.75 -13.61 4.64
CA ASP A 128 -0.47 -14.72 3.71
C ASP A 128 0.61 -15.67 4.28
N ASP A 129 1.59 -15.14 5.02
CA ASP A 129 2.66 -15.87 5.70
C ASP A 129 2.25 -16.41 7.09
N GLY A 130 1.01 -16.17 7.53
CA GLY A 130 0.48 -16.66 8.81
C GLY A 130 1.05 -15.99 10.07
N LEU A 131 1.75 -14.87 9.92
CA LEU A 131 2.34 -14.11 11.04
C LEU A 131 1.29 -13.36 11.86
N ILE A 132 0.18 -12.99 11.22
CA ILE A 132 -0.94 -12.29 11.84
C ILE A 132 -2.26 -12.80 11.28
N THR A 133 -3.33 -12.66 12.06
CA THR A 133 -4.68 -12.90 11.53
C THR A 133 -5.23 -11.64 10.87
N ARG A 134 -6.17 -11.82 9.95
CA ARG A 134 -6.91 -10.71 9.33
C ARG A 134 -7.67 -9.86 10.35
N ALA A 135 -8.13 -10.45 11.46
CA ALA A 135 -8.81 -9.72 12.53
C ALA A 135 -7.84 -8.81 13.30
N ASP A 136 -6.59 -9.23 13.40
CA ASP A 136 -5.54 -8.49 14.11
C ASP A 136 -4.92 -7.39 13.26
N ASN A 137 -5.04 -7.46 11.92
CA ASN A 137 -4.48 -6.47 11.00
C ASN A 137 -4.95 -5.02 11.30
N PRO A 138 -4.06 -4.14 11.84
CA PRO A 138 -4.42 -2.77 12.18
C PRO A 138 -4.55 -1.86 10.96
N ALA A 139 -3.86 -2.18 9.85
CA ALA A 139 -3.86 -1.37 8.62
C ALA A 139 -5.19 -1.43 7.85
N LEU A 140 -5.98 -2.49 8.03
CA LEU A 140 -7.34 -2.60 7.48
C LEU A 140 -8.34 -1.72 8.24
N LYS A 141 -8.13 -1.54 9.55
CA LYS A 141 -8.99 -0.74 10.45
C LYS A 141 -8.82 0.77 10.23
N VAL A 142 -7.76 1.20 9.54
CA VAL A 142 -7.53 2.61 9.20
C VAL A 142 -8.13 2.96 7.84
N ALA A 143 -9.01 3.95 7.82
CA ALA A 143 -9.59 4.47 6.59
C ALA A 143 -8.52 5.09 5.67
N LYS A 144 -8.56 4.71 4.38
CA LYS A 144 -7.66 5.27 3.38
C LYS A 144 -8.13 6.70 3.02
N PRO A 145 -7.24 7.72 3.04
CA PRO A 145 -7.58 9.08 2.63
C PRO A 145 -8.17 9.11 1.22
N ARG A 146 -9.28 9.84 1.04
CA ARG A 146 -9.92 9.98 -0.27
C ARG A 146 -9.05 10.81 -1.21
N ARG A 147 -8.89 10.34 -2.45
CA ARG A 147 -8.21 11.09 -3.51
C ARG A 147 -9.00 12.36 -3.83
N LEU A 148 -8.28 13.48 -3.90
CA LEU A 148 -8.84 14.71 -4.43
C LEU A 148 -9.03 14.59 -5.95
N PRO A 149 -10.05 15.27 -6.51
CA PRO A 149 -10.18 15.43 -7.95
C PRO A 149 -8.89 15.95 -8.57
N THR A 150 -8.55 15.45 -9.75
CA THR A 150 -7.36 15.89 -10.45
C THR A 150 -7.62 17.26 -11.06
N THR A 151 -6.74 18.24 -10.82
CA THR A 151 -6.74 19.50 -11.60
C THR A 151 -6.17 19.34 -13.01
N ARG A 152 -5.77 18.11 -13.38
CA ARG A 152 -5.33 17.81 -14.75
C ARG A 152 -6.56 17.92 -15.64
N ARG A 153 -6.45 18.76 -16.67
CA ARG A 153 -7.44 18.93 -17.72
C ARG A 153 -6.84 18.52 -19.05
N ALA A 154 -7.70 18.17 -20.00
CA ALA A 154 -7.28 18.02 -21.38
C ALA A 154 -6.62 19.32 -21.87
N VAL A 155 -5.62 19.18 -22.73
CA VAL A 155 -5.03 20.33 -23.42
C VAL A 155 -5.96 20.65 -24.58
N ALA A 156 -6.44 21.90 -24.65
CA ALA A 156 -7.28 22.35 -25.76
C ALA A 156 -6.46 22.44 -27.04
N ASP A 157 -7.09 22.21 -28.20
CA ASP A 157 -6.41 22.16 -29.50
C ASP A 157 -5.63 23.45 -29.81
N THR A 158 -6.17 24.61 -29.46
CA THR A 158 -5.49 25.91 -29.62
C THR A 158 -4.22 25.99 -28.80
N ARG A 159 -4.25 25.54 -27.54
CA ARG A 159 -3.06 25.47 -26.67
C ARG A 159 -2.08 24.42 -27.15
N LEU A 160 -2.55 23.32 -27.73
CA LEU A 160 -1.68 22.30 -28.29
C LEU A 160 -0.95 22.82 -29.54
N ALA A 161 -1.64 23.58 -30.39
CA ALA A 161 -1.04 24.23 -31.56
C ALA A 161 0.05 25.24 -31.14
N GLU A 162 -0.20 26.06 -30.12
CA GLU A 162 0.79 26.98 -29.55
C GLU A 162 2.03 26.22 -29.03
N ILE A 163 1.83 25.13 -28.27
CA ILE A 163 2.93 24.30 -27.75
C ILE A 163 3.78 23.74 -28.90
N ASN A 164 3.13 23.19 -29.94
CA ASN A 164 3.83 22.66 -31.10
C ASN A 164 4.60 23.75 -31.86
N HIS A 165 4.02 24.94 -32.02
CA HIS A 165 4.68 26.06 -32.67
C HIS A 165 5.93 26.48 -31.89
N THR A 166 5.81 26.69 -30.57
CA THR A 166 6.95 27.08 -29.74
C THR A 166 8.05 26.02 -29.76
N ALA A 167 7.73 24.73 -29.67
CA ALA A 167 8.71 23.65 -29.74
C ALA A 167 9.40 23.55 -31.11
N ALA A 168 8.71 23.92 -32.20
CA ALA A 168 9.28 23.91 -33.55
C ALA A 168 10.20 25.11 -33.84
N THR A 169 10.04 26.22 -33.11
CA THR A 169 10.77 27.47 -33.38
C THR A 169 11.78 27.84 -32.30
N THR A 170 11.79 27.14 -31.17
CA THR A 170 12.65 27.43 -30.01
C THR A 170 13.26 26.15 -29.45
N GLY A 171 14.33 26.27 -28.66
CA GLY A 171 14.98 25.11 -28.02
C GLY A 171 16.34 24.77 -28.62
N ASN A 172 16.94 23.69 -28.10
CA ASN A 172 18.27 23.25 -28.50
C ASN A 172 18.22 22.38 -29.76
N ASP A 173 17.19 21.55 -29.92
CA ASP A 173 16.94 20.75 -31.11
C ASP A 173 15.43 20.76 -31.46
N PRO A 174 14.96 21.82 -32.15
CA PRO A 174 13.54 21.97 -32.48
C PRO A 174 13.00 20.85 -33.37
N ALA A 175 13.86 20.20 -34.17
CA ALA A 175 13.47 19.09 -35.03
C ALA A 175 13.13 17.86 -34.19
N LEU A 176 14.00 17.50 -33.23
CA LEU A 176 13.75 16.40 -32.31
C LEU A 176 12.54 16.68 -31.40
N ASP A 177 12.44 17.89 -30.84
CA ASP A 177 11.34 18.28 -29.95
C ASP A 177 9.98 18.17 -30.65
N THR A 178 9.89 18.63 -31.91
CA THR A 178 8.69 18.51 -32.74
C THR A 178 8.34 17.05 -33.01
N LEU A 179 9.32 16.21 -33.34
CA LEU A 179 9.09 14.78 -33.58
C LEU A 179 8.57 14.06 -32.34
N LEU A 180 9.10 14.38 -31.15
CA LEU A 180 8.64 13.81 -29.88
C LEU A 180 7.18 14.20 -29.58
N LEU A 181 6.82 15.47 -29.81
CA LEU A 181 5.44 15.92 -29.64
C LEU A 181 4.48 15.23 -30.63
N ARG A 182 4.84 15.19 -31.92
CA ARG A 182 4.03 14.52 -32.94
C ARG A 182 3.85 13.04 -32.65
N LEU A 183 4.91 12.34 -32.25
CA LEU A 183 4.83 10.95 -31.84
C LEU A 183 3.78 10.75 -30.74
N HIS A 184 3.79 11.58 -29.70
CA HIS A 184 2.84 11.46 -28.59
C HIS A 184 1.40 11.81 -28.99
N ILE A 185 1.21 12.79 -29.87
CA ILE A 185 -0.12 13.19 -30.37
C ILE A 185 -0.70 12.10 -31.27
N GLU A 186 0.09 11.59 -32.21
CA GLU A 186 -0.37 10.65 -33.24
C GLU A 186 -0.54 9.21 -32.70
N THR A 187 0.31 8.79 -31.77
CA THR A 187 0.29 7.41 -31.24
C THR A 187 -0.34 7.28 -29.86
N ALA A 188 -0.60 8.40 -29.19
CA ALA A 188 -1.00 8.44 -27.77
C ALA A 188 -0.08 7.61 -26.84
N CYS A 189 1.19 7.38 -27.25
CA CYS A 189 2.08 6.53 -26.51
C CYS A 189 2.45 7.16 -25.15
N ARG A 190 2.67 6.32 -24.14
CA ARG A 190 3.19 6.78 -22.85
C ARG A 190 4.64 7.26 -23.04
N ARG A 191 5.07 8.24 -22.25
CA ARG A 191 6.46 8.74 -22.25
C ARG A 191 7.50 7.61 -22.17
N GLY A 192 7.26 6.60 -21.34
CA GLY A 192 8.16 5.45 -21.24
C GLY A 192 8.27 4.63 -22.54
N GLY A 193 7.19 4.54 -23.31
CA GLY A 193 7.21 3.89 -24.63
C GLY A 193 8.02 4.67 -25.65
N ALA A 194 7.86 6.01 -25.69
CA ALA A 194 8.67 6.87 -26.56
C ALA A 194 10.17 6.76 -26.24
N LEU A 195 10.54 6.76 -24.95
CA LEU A 195 11.94 6.62 -24.52
C LEU A 195 12.53 5.22 -24.80
N ALA A 196 11.67 4.20 -24.88
CA ALA A 196 12.08 2.82 -25.15
C ALA A 196 12.09 2.48 -26.65
N LEU A 197 11.79 3.43 -27.53
CA LEU A 197 11.81 3.19 -28.98
C LEU A 197 13.19 2.68 -29.43
N ARG A 198 13.16 1.68 -30.31
CA ARG A 198 14.32 1.11 -30.97
C ARG A 198 14.01 1.06 -32.48
N PRO A 199 15.01 1.25 -33.36
CA PRO A 199 14.80 1.23 -34.81
C PRO A 199 14.13 -0.04 -35.36
N GLN A 200 14.26 -1.16 -34.64
CA GLN A 200 13.78 -2.47 -35.07
C GLN A 200 12.34 -2.80 -34.62
N VAL A 201 11.64 -1.88 -33.93
CA VAL A 201 10.21 -2.03 -33.62
C VAL A 201 9.39 -1.70 -34.88
N ARG A 202 9.56 -2.51 -35.93
CA ARG A 202 8.75 -2.45 -37.15
C ARG A 202 7.96 -3.76 -37.24
N VAL A 203 6.68 -3.66 -36.88
CA VAL A 203 5.53 -4.53 -37.18
C VAL A 203 5.89 -5.88 -37.83
N ARG A 204 5.67 -6.99 -37.11
CA ARG A 204 5.32 -8.27 -37.76
C ARG A 204 4.09 -7.99 -38.63
N ARG A 205 4.28 -7.86 -39.94
CA ARG A 205 3.16 -7.89 -40.88
C ARG A 205 2.61 -9.31 -40.86
N SER A 206 1.42 -9.46 -40.30
CA SER A 206 0.60 -10.66 -40.55
C SER A 206 0.35 -10.77 -42.04
N ALA A 207 0.50 -11.98 -42.57
CA ALA A 207 0.27 -12.37 -43.95
C ALA A 207 -1.19 -12.11 -44.39
#